data_AF-A0AAD0MTS0-F1
#
_entry.id   AF-A0AAD0MTS0-F1
#
_cell.length_a   1.000
_cell.length_b   1.000
_cell.length_c   1.000
_cell.angle_alpha   90.00
_cell.angle_beta   90.00
_cell.angle_gamma   90.00
#
_symmetry.space_group_name_H-M   'P 1'
#
loop_
_entity.id
_entity.type
_entity.pdbx_description
1 polymer ?
#
loop_
_entity_poly.entity_id
_entity_poly.type
_entity_poly.pdbx_seq_one_letter_code
_entity_poly.pdbx_strand_id
1 'polypeptide(L)'
;MTLFSKQEWFSNIKGDTLSGIVVALALIPEAIAFSIIAGVDPKVGLYASFCIAVIIAFTGGRPGMISAATGAMALLMVTLVREHGLEYLLAATLLTGVLQIIAGYLKLAELMRFVSRSVVTGFVNALAILIFMAQLPELTNVTWHVYVMTMAGLGIIYLFPYLPVIGKSIPSPLVCIVVLTVVYMVSGMDIRSVGDMGELPDTLPVFLWPNVPLNLETLMIIFPTALMLTVVGLLESMMTATIVDDLTDTPSDKNRECKGQVFFASSERFIAAFDFKESIDKVTINLSKAHFWDITAVQALDRVVIKFRREGTEVELVGLSEASATVVDRYAVHNDPAAVEKLMGGH
;
A
#
# COMPACT_ATOMS: atom_id res chain seq x y z
N MET A 1 -5.95 16.29 -19.00
CA MET A 1 -7.30 15.81 -18.66
C MET A 1 -7.64 14.71 -19.65
N THR A 2 -7.30 13.47 -19.35
CA THR A 2 -7.70 12.29 -20.12
C THR A 2 -8.89 11.67 -19.39
N LEU A 3 -10.04 11.70 -20.06
CA LEU A 3 -11.27 11.07 -19.61
C LEU A 3 -11.03 9.56 -19.51
N PHE A 4 -11.24 8.98 -18.32
CA PHE A 4 -11.17 7.55 -18.07
C PHE A 4 -12.01 6.77 -19.10
N SER A 5 -11.34 6.11 -20.04
CA SER A 5 -12.02 5.37 -21.11
C SER A 5 -12.48 4.00 -20.58
N LYS A 6 -13.64 3.51 -21.02
CA LYS A 6 -14.07 2.12 -20.75
C LYS A 6 -13.03 1.09 -21.21
N GLN A 7 -12.25 1.41 -22.25
CA GLN A 7 -11.15 0.56 -22.71
C GLN A 7 -9.93 0.57 -21.78
N GLU A 8 -9.72 1.60 -20.96
CA GLU A 8 -8.60 1.64 -20.01
C GLU A 8 -8.85 0.76 -18.78
N TRP A 9 -10.11 0.65 -18.32
CA TRP A 9 -10.44 -0.03 -17.05
C TRP A 9 -11.06 -1.41 -17.20
N PHE A 10 -11.79 -1.65 -18.29
CA PHE A 10 -12.62 -2.85 -18.43
C PHE A 10 -12.31 -3.66 -19.70
N SER A 11 -11.12 -3.48 -20.28
CA SER A 11 -10.73 -4.19 -21.51
C SER A 11 -10.51 -5.68 -21.28
N ASN A 12 -9.98 -6.10 -20.12
CA ASN A 12 -9.66 -7.51 -19.84
C ASN A 12 -10.01 -7.96 -18.41
N ILE A 13 -11.28 -7.81 -18.04
CA ILE A 13 -11.77 -8.14 -16.69
C ILE A 13 -11.32 -9.53 -16.22
N LYS A 14 -11.40 -10.55 -17.09
CA LYS A 14 -11.02 -11.93 -16.72
C LYS A 14 -9.52 -12.06 -16.45
N GLY A 15 -8.68 -11.50 -17.32
CA GLY A 15 -7.23 -11.56 -17.15
C GLY A 15 -6.77 -10.76 -15.94
N ASP A 16 -7.30 -9.55 -15.78
CA ASP A 16 -6.92 -8.64 -14.70
C ASP A 16 -7.37 -9.14 -13.33
N THR A 17 -8.57 -9.75 -13.26
CA THR A 17 -9.05 -10.35 -12.01
C THR A 17 -8.21 -11.58 -11.63
N LEU A 18 -7.89 -12.44 -12.61
CA LEU A 18 -7.08 -13.64 -12.36
C LEU A 18 -5.66 -13.27 -11.93
N SER A 19 -5.00 -12.34 -12.63
CA SER A 19 -3.67 -11.87 -12.28
C SER A 19 -3.66 -11.20 -10.91
N GLY A 20 -4.65 -10.36 -10.62
CA GLY A 20 -4.82 -9.72 -9.31
C GLY A 20 -4.94 -10.74 -8.16
N ILE A 21 -5.74 -11.80 -8.32
CA ILE A 21 -5.87 -12.87 -7.32
C ILE A 21 -4.54 -13.60 -7.12
N VAL A 22 -3.86 -13.98 -8.21
CA VAL A 22 -2.58 -14.70 -8.14
C VAL A 22 -1.52 -13.87 -7.43
N VAL A 23 -1.41 -12.59 -7.79
CA VAL A 23 -0.48 -11.64 -7.15
C VAL A 23 -0.85 -11.44 -5.69
N ALA A 24 -2.13 -11.23 -5.35
CA ALA A 24 -2.56 -11.03 -3.96
C ALA A 24 -2.19 -12.21 -3.07
N LEU A 25 -2.36 -13.45 -3.56
CA LEU A 25 -1.95 -14.67 -2.85
C LEU A 25 -0.42 -14.75 -2.67
N ALA A 26 0.36 -14.26 -3.64
CA ALA A 26 1.81 -14.20 -3.53
C ALA A 26 2.30 -13.09 -2.58
N LEU A 27 1.56 -11.97 -2.49
CA LEU A 27 1.92 -10.81 -1.66
C LEU A 27 1.67 -11.02 -0.16
N ILE A 28 0.68 -11.84 0.22
CA ILE A 28 0.36 -12.06 1.64
C ILE A 28 1.58 -12.53 2.45
N PRO A 29 2.27 -13.62 2.05
CA PRO A 29 3.45 -14.10 2.78
C PRO A 29 4.61 -13.11 2.74
N GLU A 30 4.80 -12.40 1.63
CA GLU A 30 5.86 -11.40 1.47
C GLU A 30 5.66 -10.23 2.45
N ALA A 31 4.47 -9.66 2.50
CA ALA A 31 4.14 -8.55 3.40
C ALA A 31 4.29 -8.93 4.88
N ILE A 32 3.91 -10.16 5.24
CA ILE A 32 4.11 -10.72 6.58
C ILE A 32 5.61 -10.81 6.89
N ALA A 33 6.39 -11.44 5.99
CA ALA A 33 7.83 -11.63 6.19
C ALA A 33 8.57 -10.29 6.32
N PHE A 34 8.26 -9.32 5.47
CA PHE A 34 8.89 -7.99 5.52
C PHE A 34 8.52 -7.20 6.77
N SER A 35 7.31 -7.37 7.30
CA SER A 35 6.92 -6.77 8.59
C SER A 35 7.76 -7.32 9.74
N ILE A 36 7.92 -8.64 9.77
CA ILE A 36 8.74 -9.32 10.78
C ILE A 36 10.21 -8.88 10.68
N ILE A 37 10.75 -8.76 9.47
CA ILE A 37 12.11 -8.25 9.24
C ILE A 37 12.25 -6.81 9.74
N ALA A 38 11.25 -5.96 9.52
CA ALA A 38 11.21 -4.58 10.00
C ALA A 38 10.99 -4.47 11.53
N GLY A 39 10.71 -5.58 12.21
CA GLY A 39 10.43 -5.60 13.65
C GLY A 39 9.06 -5.03 14.02
N VAL A 40 8.08 -5.12 13.12
CA VAL A 40 6.69 -4.66 13.34
C VAL A 40 5.70 -5.80 13.13
N ASP A 41 4.49 -5.63 13.67
CA ASP A 41 3.41 -6.61 13.50
C ASP A 41 3.10 -6.87 12.01
N PRO A 42 2.81 -8.13 11.62
CA PRO A 42 2.38 -8.50 10.26
C PRO A 42 1.21 -7.67 9.71
N LYS A 43 0.30 -7.21 10.57
CA LYS A 43 -0.80 -6.31 10.17
C LYS A 43 -0.31 -5.04 9.49
N VAL A 44 0.85 -4.50 9.88
CA VAL A 44 1.37 -3.24 9.32
C VAL A 44 1.70 -3.40 7.84
N GLY A 45 2.44 -4.44 7.46
CA GLY A 45 2.78 -4.69 6.06
C GLY A 45 1.58 -5.11 5.21
N LEU A 46 0.63 -5.86 5.78
CA LEU A 46 -0.60 -6.25 5.08
C LEU A 46 -1.49 -5.04 4.81
N TYR A 47 -1.70 -4.16 5.79
CA TYR A 47 -2.43 -2.90 5.60
C TYR A 47 -1.70 -1.97 4.63
N ALA A 48 -0.37 -1.84 4.74
CA ALA A 48 0.41 -1.04 3.79
C ALA A 48 0.25 -1.55 2.35
N SER A 49 0.37 -2.87 2.13
CA SER A 49 0.23 -3.48 0.81
C SER A 49 -1.16 -3.26 0.23
N PHE A 50 -2.21 -3.43 1.04
CA PHE A 50 -3.59 -3.16 0.62
C PHE A 50 -3.80 -1.68 0.26
N CYS A 51 -3.44 -0.76 1.16
CA CYS A 51 -3.67 0.67 0.96
C CYS A 51 -2.90 1.20 -0.25
N ILE A 52 -1.63 0.81 -0.42
CA ILE A 52 -0.81 1.23 -1.57
C ILE A 52 -1.40 0.67 -2.86
N ALA A 53 -1.74 -0.62 -2.92
CA ALA A 53 -2.31 -1.23 -4.12
C ALA A 53 -3.61 -0.55 -4.56
N VAL A 54 -4.51 -0.25 -3.61
CA VAL A 54 -5.76 0.48 -3.89
C VAL A 54 -5.45 1.89 -4.41
N ILE A 55 -4.57 2.64 -3.75
CA ILE A 55 -4.25 4.01 -4.14
C ILE A 55 -3.66 4.04 -5.56
N ILE A 56 -2.64 3.21 -5.82
CA ILE A 56 -1.93 3.19 -7.11
C ILE A 56 -2.83 2.72 -8.25
N ALA A 57 -3.81 1.84 -8.00
CA ALA A 57 -4.77 1.47 -9.03
C ALA A 57 -5.49 2.69 -9.65
N PHE A 58 -5.69 3.77 -8.89
CA PHE A 58 -6.29 5.01 -9.39
C PHE A 58 -5.26 6.06 -9.81
N THR A 59 -4.18 6.20 -9.05
CA THR A 59 -3.25 7.34 -9.17
C THR A 59 -1.99 7.02 -9.97
N GLY A 60 -1.65 5.73 -10.09
CA GLY A 60 -0.46 5.23 -10.78
C GLY A 60 -0.35 5.70 -12.22
N GLY A 61 0.89 5.83 -12.67
CA GLY A 61 1.26 6.18 -14.04
C GLY A 61 1.47 4.97 -14.93
N ARG A 62 1.50 3.75 -14.37
CA ARG A 62 1.71 2.51 -15.13
C ARG A 62 0.71 1.39 -14.76
N PRO A 63 -0.36 1.20 -15.57
CA PRO A 63 -1.30 0.09 -15.38
C PRO A 63 -0.62 -1.28 -15.44
N GLY A 64 -1.08 -2.23 -14.62
CA GLY A 64 -0.53 -3.58 -14.52
C GLY A 64 0.70 -3.70 -13.61
N MET A 65 1.22 -2.58 -13.09
CA MET A 65 2.25 -2.59 -12.05
C MET A 65 1.62 -2.74 -10.66
N ILE A 66 2.27 -3.54 -9.82
CA ILE A 66 1.90 -3.73 -8.41
C ILE A 66 2.86 -2.93 -7.54
N SER A 67 2.32 -2.20 -6.57
CA SER A 67 3.09 -1.57 -5.51
C SER A 67 2.50 -2.00 -4.17
N ALA A 68 3.37 -2.45 -3.28
CA ALA A 68 3.04 -3.05 -2.01
C ALA A 68 4.23 -2.90 -1.04
N ALA A 69 4.19 -3.58 0.11
CA ALA A 69 5.35 -3.65 1.00
C ALA A 69 6.48 -4.46 0.35
N THR A 70 7.68 -3.89 0.27
CA THR A 70 8.88 -4.56 -0.25
C THR A 70 9.95 -4.69 0.82
N GLY A 71 10.83 -5.70 0.67
CA GLY A 71 11.99 -5.88 1.55
C GLY A 71 12.96 -4.70 1.52
N ALA A 72 13.05 -4.01 0.38
CA ALA A 72 13.86 -2.80 0.21
C ALA A 72 13.44 -1.70 1.18
N MET A 73 12.14 -1.44 1.27
CA MET A 73 11.60 -0.43 2.17
C MET A 73 11.70 -0.90 3.62
N ALA A 74 11.36 -2.17 3.89
CA ALA A 74 11.40 -2.75 5.24
C ALA A 74 12.79 -2.65 5.90
N LEU A 75 13.84 -3.02 5.16
CA LEU A 75 15.22 -3.01 5.67
C LEU A 75 15.71 -1.61 6.05
N LEU A 76 15.24 -0.56 5.37
CA LEU A 76 15.57 0.82 5.69
C LEU A 76 14.89 1.33 6.95
N MET A 77 13.81 0.68 7.39
CA MET A 77 13.03 1.08 8.55
C MET A 77 13.45 0.36 9.85
N VAL A 78 14.19 -0.75 9.75
CA VAL A 78 14.60 -1.59 10.90
C VAL A 78 15.20 -0.76 12.03
N THR A 79 16.19 0.08 11.72
CA THR A 79 16.88 0.89 12.73
C THR A 79 15.95 1.92 13.37
N LEU A 80 15.10 2.57 12.56
CA LEU A 80 14.15 3.57 13.05
C LEU A 80 13.13 2.93 14.00
N VAL A 81 12.57 1.77 13.64
CA VAL A 81 11.61 1.04 14.49
C VAL A 81 12.28 0.58 15.77
N ARG A 82 13.49 0.03 15.68
CA ARG A 82 14.21 -0.48 16.86
C ARG A 82 14.54 0.62 17.86
N GLU A 83 14.90 1.81 17.39
CA GLU A 83 15.33 2.92 18.26
C GLU A 83 14.18 3.82 18.72
N HIS A 84 13.15 4.02 17.89
CA HIS A 84 12.10 5.03 18.11
C HIS A 84 10.66 4.49 18.05
N GLY A 85 10.47 3.23 17.61
CA GLY A 85 9.17 2.55 17.59
C GLY A 85 8.32 2.80 16.34
N LEU A 86 7.14 2.16 16.33
CA LEU A 86 6.20 2.16 15.20
C LEU A 86 5.68 3.56 14.84
N GLU A 87 5.42 4.42 15.82
CA GLU A 87 4.88 5.77 15.60
C GLU A 87 5.82 6.63 14.75
N TYR A 88 7.15 6.50 14.96
CA TYR A 88 8.16 7.18 14.16
C TYR A 88 8.26 6.61 12.73
N LEU A 89 8.04 5.30 12.55
CA LEU A 89 7.90 4.70 11.22
C LEU A 89 6.70 5.30 10.49
N LEU A 90 5.53 5.38 11.13
CA LEU A 90 4.34 5.95 10.51
C LEU A 90 4.58 7.41 10.10
N ALA A 91 5.17 8.22 10.98
CA ALA A 91 5.55 9.60 10.67
C ALA A 91 6.56 9.69 9.50
N ALA A 92 7.57 8.82 9.48
CA ALA A 92 8.56 8.76 8.39
C ALA A 92 7.89 8.39 7.05
N THR A 93 6.96 7.43 7.04
CA THR A 93 6.24 7.03 5.81
C THR A 93 5.34 8.15 5.27
N LEU A 94 4.68 8.91 6.13
CA LEU A 94 3.94 10.11 5.72
C LEU A 94 4.87 11.15 5.09
N LEU A 95 6.02 11.40 5.72
CA LEU A 95 7.03 12.32 5.18
C LEU A 95 7.59 11.83 3.85
N THR A 96 7.86 10.54 3.69
CA THR A 96 8.26 9.93 2.42
C THR A 96 7.25 10.22 1.33
N GLY A 97 5.95 10.09 1.62
CA GLY A 97 4.90 10.41 0.66
C GLY A 97 4.91 11.87 0.22
N VAL A 98 5.06 12.79 1.17
CA VAL A 98 5.20 14.23 0.88
C VAL A 98 6.41 14.48 -0.03
N LEU A 99 7.56 13.88 0.29
CA LEU A 99 8.79 14.01 -0.50
C LEU A 99 8.64 13.41 -1.91
N GLN A 100 7.97 12.28 -2.07
CA GLN A 100 7.70 11.67 -3.38
C GLN A 100 6.76 12.53 -4.23
N ILE A 101 5.72 13.13 -3.64
CA ILE A 101 4.85 14.08 -4.33
C ILE A 101 5.66 15.29 -4.82
N ILE A 102 6.48 15.89 -3.94
CA ILE A 102 7.37 17.00 -4.29
C ILE A 102 8.30 16.60 -5.44
N ALA A 103 8.94 15.43 -5.35
CA ALA A 103 9.80 14.90 -6.40
C ALA A 103 9.07 14.73 -7.74
N GLY A 104 7.82 14.26 -7.71
CA GLY A 104 6.98 14.14 -8.90
C GLY A 104 6.59 15.50 -9.52
N TYR A 105 6.35 16.53 -8.71
CA TYR A 105 6.11 17.90 -9.21
C TYR A 105 7.36 18.52 -9.81
N LEU A 106 8.52 18.28 -9.20
CA LEU A 106 9.83 18.70 -9.68
C LEU A 106 10.35 17.85 -10.86
N LYS A 107 9.59 16.83 -11.27
CA LYS A 107 9.95 15.89 -12.35
C LYS A 107 11.29 15.18 -12.13
N LEU A 108 11.63 14.88 -10.88
CA LEU A 108 12.88 14.20 -10.52
C LEU A 108 12.93 12.74 -11.02
N ALA A 109 11.80 12.18 -11.47
CA ALA A 109 11.74 10.87 -12.12
C ALA A 109 12.72 10.79 -13.30
N GLU A 110 12.88 11.88 -14.04
CA GLU A 110 13.81 11.96 -15.16
C GLU A 110 15.27 11.89 -14.72
N LEU A 111 15.59 12.29 -13.49
CA LEU A 111 16.94 12.23 -12.93
C LEU A 111 17.35 10.81 -12.52
N MET A 112 16.38 9.89 -12.38
CA MET A 112 16.70 8.49 -12.05
C MET A 112 17.55 7.82 -13.14
N ARG A 113 17.54 8.36 -14.37
CA ARG A 113 18.46 7.93 -15.44
C ARG A 113 19.94 8.13 -15.11
N PHE A 114 20.27 9.00 -14.16
CA PHE A 114 21.64 9.27 -13.73
C PHE A 114 22.12 8.36 -12.60
N VAL A 115 21.25 7.52 -12.04
CA VAL A 115 21.66 6.53 -11.04
C VAL A 115 22.46 5.45 -11.73
N SER A 116 23.72 5.29 -11.31
CA SER A 116 24.63 4.35 -11.96
C SER A 116 24.18 2.90 -11.75
N ARG A 117 24.40 2.06 -12.76
CA ARG A 117 24.15 0.62 -12.67
C ARG A 117 24.88 -0.01 -11.48
N SER A 118 26.08 0.46 -11.16
CA SER A 118 26.87 -0.03 -10.01
C SER A 118 26.16 0.19 -8.67
N VAL A 119 25.48 1.32 -8.49
CA VAL A 119 24.70 1.61 -7.26
C VAL A 119 23.51 0.67 -7.15
N VAL A 120 22.76 0.50 -8.26
CA VAL A 120 21.60 -0.40 -8.29
C VAL A 120 22.01 -1.85 -8.02
N THR A 121 23.06 -2.34 -8.70
CA THR A 121 23.56 -3.70 -8.49
C THR A 121 24.07 -3.89 -7.05
N GLY A 122 24.78 -2.91 -6.50
CA GLY A 122 25.23 -2.93 -5.11
C GLY A 122 24.06 -3.00 -4.12
N PHE A 123 23.04 -2.19 -4.34
CA PHE A 123 21.81 -2.18 -3.54
C PHE A 123 21.07 -3.52 -3.59
N VAL A 124 20.81 -4.06 -4.79
CA VAL A 124 20.10 -5.34 -4.96
C VAL A 124 20.88 -6.50 -4.31
N ASN A 125 22.20 -6.54 -4.46
CA ASN A 125 23.03 -7.57 -3.81
C ASN A 125 23.01 -7.44 -2.29
N ALA A 126 23.16 -6.22 -1.76
CA ALA A 126 23.08 -5.98 -0.32
C ALA A 126 21.73 -6.39 0.25
N LEU A 127 20.64 -6.06 -0.45
CA LEU A 127 19.28 -6.44 -0.10
C LEU A 127 19.10 -7.95 -0.06
N ALA A 128 19.56 -8.68 -1.08
CA ALA A 128 19.48 -10.14 -1.12
C ALA A 128 20.24 -10.79 0.05
N ILE A 129 21.45 -10.30 0.35
CA ILE A 129 22.26 -10.77 1.48
C ILE A 129 21.56 -10.45 2.81
N LEU A 130 21.01 -9.25 2.97
CA LEU A 130 20.30 -8.85 4.19
C LEU A 130 19.04 -9.69 4.43
N ILE A 131 18.26 -9.96 3.39
CA ILE A 131 17.09 -10.86 3.49
C ILE A 131 17.54 -12.25 3.93
N PHE A 132 18.60 -12.79 3.32
CA PHE A 132 19.15 -14.09 3.69
C PHE A 132 19.65 -14.11 5.15
N MET A 133 20.40 -13.09 5.56
CA MET A 133 20.87 -12.93 6.94
C MET A 133 19.70 -12.81 7.93
N ALA A 134 18.61 -12.14 7.55
CA ALA A 134 17.41 -12.03 8.37
C ALA A 134 16.69 -13.37 8.59
N GLN A 135 16.95 -14.39 7.75
CA GLN A 135 16.42 -15.74 7.97
C GLN A 135 17.30 -16.58 8.92
N LEU A 136 18.56 -16.20 9.17
CA LEU A 136 19.45 -16.99 10.02
C LEU A 136 18.95 -17.14 11.46
N PRO A 137 18.41 -16.08 12.13
CA PRO A 137 17.82 -16.23 13.46
C PRO A 137 16.73 -17.30 13.54
N GLU A 138 15.97 -17.50 12.47
CA GLU A 138 14.91 -18.52 12.36
C GLU A 138 15.45 -19.96 12.22
N LEU A 139 16.75 -20.11 11.94
CA LEU A 139 17.44 -21.39 11.74
C LEU A 139 18.52 -21.67 12.78
N THR A 140 18.69 -20.79 13.77
CA THR A 140 19.68 -20.93 14.84
C THR A 140 19.05 -21.31 16.16
N ASN A 141 19.61 -22.30 16.86
CA ASN A 141 19.11 -22.79 18.16
C ASN A 141 17.63 -23.23 18.13
N VAL A 142 17.21 -23.83 17.02
CA VAL A 142 15.83 -24.29 16.80
C VAL A 142 15.73 -25.82 16.83
N THR A 143 14.49 -26.33 16.92
CA THR A 143 14.23 -27.76 16.89
C THR A 143 14.55 -28.37 15.52
N TRP A 144 14.88 -29.67 15.49
CA TRP A 144 15.20 -30.35 14.23
C TRP A 144 14.05 -30.32 13.20
N HIS A 145 12.81 -30.21 13.69
CA HIS A 145 11.61 -30.07 12.86
C HIS A 145 11.71 -28.85 11.93
N VAL A 146 12.30 -27.75 12.38
CA VAL A 146 12.49 -26.53 11.57
C VAL A 146 13.40 -26.80 10.37
N TYR A 147 14.49 -27.54 10.54
CA TYR A 147 15.37 -27.90 9.43
C TYR A 147 14.68 -28.81 8.42
N VAL A 148 13.90 -29.78 8.90
CA VAL A 148 13.14 -30.70 8.03
C VAL A 148 12.06 -29.97 7.25
N MET A 149 11.30 -29.09 7.92
CA MET A 149 10.29 -28.25 7.27
C MET A 149 10.89 -27.30 6.24
N THR A 150 12.03 -26.69 6.56
CA THR A 150 12.76 -25.82 5.62
C THR A 150 13.25 -26.61 4.41
N MET A 151 13.90 -27.77 4.60
CA MET A 151 14.34 -28.61 3.49
C MET A 151 13.18 -29.12 2.64
N ALA A 152 12.07 -29.52 3.27
CA ALA A 152 10.86 -29.93 2.57
C ALA A 152 10.27 -28.76 1.76
N GLY A 153 10.23 -27.56 2.33
CA GLY A 153 9.76 -26.35 1.66
C GLY A 153 10.60 -25.97 0.45
N LEU A 154 11.93 -25.95 0.59
CA LEU A 154 12.84 -25.76 -0.54
C LEU A 154 12.65 -26.85 -1.60
N GLY A 155 12.48 -28.11 -1.18
CA GLY A 155 12.15 -29.22 -2.06
C GLY A 155 10.87 -28.98 -2.85
N ILE A 156 9.79 -28.53 -2.21
CA ILE A 156 8.53 -28.18 -2.89
C ILE A 156 8.76 -27.02 -3.86
N ILE A 157 9.39 -25.94 -3.42
CA ILE A 157 9.59 -24.73 -4.25
C ILE A 157 10.37 -25.05 -5.53
N TYR A 158 11.46 -25.82 -5.43
CA TYR A 158 12.31 -26.14 -6.57
C TYR A 158 11.84 -27.33 -7.40
N LEU A 159 11.24 -28.36 -6.79
CA LEU A 159 10.88 -29.59 -7.51
C LEU A 159 9.44 -29.58 -8.04
N PHE A 160 8.50 -28.92 -7.37
CA PHE A 160 7.09 -28.88 -7.78
C PHE A 160 6.87 -28.35 -9.21
N PRO A 161 7.57 -27.31 -9.69
CA PRO A 161 7.42 -26.82 -11.07
C PRO A 161 7.76 -27.85 -12.15
N TYR A 162 8.53 -28.90 -11.83
CA TYR A 162 8.87 -29.98 -12.77
C TYR A 162 7.77 -31.05 -12.90
N LEU A 163 6.74 -31.03 -12.05
CA LEU A 163 5.61 -31.94 -12.19
C LEU A 163 4.83 -31.62 -13.48
N PRO A 164 4.64 -32.61 -14.38
CA PRO A 164 3.94 -32.38 -15.63
C PRO A 164 2.50 -31.94 -15.37
N VAL A 165 2.01 -31.00 -16.18
CA VAL A 165 0.65 -30.43 -16.15
C VAL A 165 0.36 -29.51 -14.94
N ILE A 166 0.48 -30.01 -13.72
CA ILE A 166 0.06 -29.28 -12.51
C ILE A 166 1.09 -28.24 -12.08
N GLY A 167 2.39 -28.55 -12.20
CA GLY A 167 3.49 -27.66 -11.76
C GLY A 167 3.55 -26.33 -12.49
N LYS A 168 2.89 -26.21 -13.65
CA LYS A 168 2.83 -24.99 -14.47
C LYS A 168 1.64 -24.08 -14.16
N SER A 169 0.67 -24.56 -13.39
CA SER A 169 -0.62 -23.87 -13.20
C SER A 169 -0.71 -23.14 -11.86
N ILE A 170 0.06 -23.58 -10.84
CA ILE A 170 -0.03 -23.06 -9.47
C ILE A 170 1.38 -22.66 -9.02
N PRO A 171 1.57 -21.46 -8.42
CA PRO A 171 2.86 -21.06 -7.85
C PRO A 171 3.35 -22.06 -6.80
N SER A 172 4.56 -22.58 -6.95
CA SER A 172 5.15 -23.51 -5.98
C SER A 172 5.28 -22.94 -4.56
N PRO A 173 5.50 -21.62 -4.32
CA PRO A 173 5.47 -21.06 -2.97
C PRO A 173 4.12 -21.19 -2.28
N LEU A 174 3.01 -21.04 -3.02
CA LEU A 174 1.66 -21.20 -2.47
C LEU A 174 1.41 -22.65 -2.05
N VAL A 175 1.81 -23.61 -2.90
CA VAL A 175 1.72 -25.04 -2.58
C VAL A 175 2.56 -25.37 -1.36
N CYS A 176 3.78 -24.84 -1.28
CA CYS A 176 4.66 -24.99 -0.13
C CYS A 176 3.98 -24.54 1.16
N ILE A 177 3.42 -23.33 1.19
CA ILE A 177 2.74 -22.79 2.37
C ILE A 177 1.57 -23.70 2.78
N VAL A 178 0.67 -24.01 1.86
CA VAL A 178 -0.52 -24.83 2.17
C VAL A 178 -0.12 -26.21 2.69
N VAL A 179 0.79 -26.90 2.01
CA VAL A 179 1.22 -28.25 2.40
C VAL A 179 1.92 -28.23 3.75
N LEU A 180 2.86 -27.32 3.97
CA LEU A 180 3.59 -27.24 5.23
C LEU A 180 2.70 -26.80 6.39
N THR A 181 1.75 -25.91 6.18
CA THR A 181 0.75 -25.55 7.21
C THR A 181 -0.12 -26.76 7.58
N VAL A 182 -0.59 -27.56 6.61
CA VAL A 182 -1.35 -28.79 6.90
C VAL A 182 -0.50 -29.79 7.69
N VAL A 183 0.76 -30.00 7.29
CA VAL A 183 1.69 -30.88 8.01
C VAL A 183 1.89 -30.40 9.44
N TYR A 184 2.10 -29.10 9.65
CA TYR A 184 2.25 -28.49 10.98
C TYR A 184 1.00 -28.72 11.85
N MET A 185 -0.20 -28.47 11.32
CA MET A 185 -1.46 -28.61 12.08
C MET A 185 -1.75 -30.05 12.49
N VAL A 186 -1.42 -31.03 11.63
CA VAL A 186 -1.67 -32.45 11.91
C VAL A 186 -0.62 -33.05 12.85
N SER A 187 0.64 -32.63 12.72
CA SER A 187 1.74 -33.21 13.49
C SER A 187 1.90 -32.61 14.88
N GLY A 188 1.39 -31.39 15.11
CA GLY A 188 1.53 -30.71 16.40
C GLY A 188 2.99 -30.39 16.75
N MET A 189 3.85 -30.25 15.74
CA MET A 189 5.27 -29.97 15.92
C MET A 189 5.48 -28.63 16.64
N ASP A 190 6.44 -28.61 17.57
CA ASP A 190 6.85 -27.39 18.27
C ASP A 190 7.74 -26.54 17.35
N ILE A 191 7.07 -25.71 16.55
CA ILE A 191 7.65 -24.74 15.61
C ILE A 191 6.93 -23.42 15.81
N ARG A 192 7.71 -22.33 15.86
CA ARG A 192 7.19 -20.97 15.95
C ARG A 192 6.34 -20.65 14.72
N SER A 193 5.13 -20.16 14.95
CA SER A 193 4.17 -19.76 13.92
C SER A 193 4.25 -18.26 13.64
N VAL A 194 3.63 -17.82 12.54
CA VAL A 194 3.51 -16.38 12.22
C VAL A 194 2.74 -15.61 13.31
N GLY A 195 1.76 -16.25 13.97
CA GLY A 195 1.00 -15.62 15.05
C GLY A 195 1.82 -15.33 16.30
N ASP A 196 2.96 -16.01 16.48
CA ASP A 196 3.88 -15.76 17.59
C ASP A 196 4.80 -14.55 17.33
N MET A 197 4.81 -14.03 16.10
CA MET A 197 5.69 -12.95 15.66
C MET A 197 5.03 -11.57 15.68
N GLY A 198 3.73 -11.51 15.92
CA GLY A 198 2.96 -10.28 15.99
C GLY A 198 1.51 -10.47 15.56
N GLU A 199 0.74 -9.41 15.65
CA GLU A 199 -0.69 -9.44 15.37
C GLU A 199 -0.98 -9.45 13.86
N LEU A 200 -1.89 -10.34 13.46
CA LEU A 200 -2.50 -10.34 12.13
C LEU A 200 -3.71 -9.39 12.10
N PRO A 201 -4.08 -8.84 10.94
CA PRO A 201 -5.22 -7.94 10.83
C PRO A 201 -6.53 -8.69 11.07
N ASP A 202 -7.38 -8.14 11.93
CA ASP A 202 -8.72 -8.64 12.28
C ASP A 202 -9.85 -7.72 11.83
N THR A 203 -9.48 -6.53 11.36
CA THR A 203 -10.35 -5.42 11.01
C THR A 203 -9.87 -4.77 9.71
N LEU A 204 -10.68 -3.86 9.15
CA LEU A 204 -10.21 -3.02 8.06
C LEU A 204 -9.14 -2.04 8.59
N PRO A 205 -8.21 -1.57 7.73
CA PRO A 205 -7.24 -0.56 8.14
C PRO A 205 -7.96 0.66 8.71
N VAL A 206 -7.73 0.94 9.98
CA VAL A 206 -8.21 2.16 10.63
C VAL A 206 -7.18 3.26 10.43
N PHE A 207 -7.67 4.50 10.29
CA PHE A 207 -6.78 5.65 10.18
C PHE A 207 -6.06 5.87 11.50
N LEU A 208 -4.75 5.67 11.50
CA LEU A 208 -3.86 5.93 12.64
C LEU A 208 -3.08 7.20 12.36
N TRP A 209 -3.33 8.23 13.18
CA TRP A 209 -2.49 9.42 13.19
C TRP A 209 -1.26 9.16 14.06
N PRO A 210 -0.03 9.39 13.56
CA PRO A 210 1.18 9.13 14.34
C PRO A 210 1.20 9.97 15.62
N ASN A 211 1.32 9.32 16.77
CA ASN A 211 1.42 9.99 18.07
C ASN A 211 2.88 10.31 18.40
N VAL A 212 3.48 11.19 17.61
CA VAL A 212 4.85 11.70 17.82
C VAL A 212 4.83 13.23 18.02
N PRO A 213 5.79 13.79 18.79
CA PRO A 213 5.92 15.24 18.90
C PRO A 213 6.12 15.90 17.53
N LEU A 214 5.31 16.90 17.20
CA LEU A 214 5.46 17.66 15.96
C LEU A 214 6.50 18.78 16.14
N ASN A 215 7.76 18.39 16.31
CA ASN A 215 8.87 19.31 16.52
C ASN A 215 10.04 19.04 15.56
N LEU A 216 11.04 19.92 15.60
CA LEU A 216 12.20 19.82 14.72
C LEU A 216 13.08 18.59 15.03
N GLU A 217 13.11 18.15 16.29
CA GLU A 217 13.85 16.96 16.70
C GLU A 217 13.28 15.70 16.04
N THR A 218 11.97 15.49 16.12
CA THR A 218 11.29 14.40 15.43
C THR A 218 11.53 14.47 13.92
N LEU A 219 11.49 15.67 13.32
CA LEU A 219 11.84 15.84 11.91
C LEU A 219 13.28 15.39 11.60
N MET A 220 14.26 15.79 12.42
CA MET A 220 15.67 15.37 12.23
C MET A 220 15.86 13.87 12.38
N ILE A 221 15.05 13.20 13.22
CA ILE A 221 15.06 11.74 13.39
C ILE A 221 14.49 11.04 12.15
N ILE A 222 13.31 11.45 11.67
CA ILE A 222 12.62 10.74 10.58
C ILE A 222 13.11 11.11 9.19
N PHE A 223 13.66 12.33 9.01
CA PHE A 223 14.01 12.86 7.69
C PHE A 223 15.05 12.02 6.92
N PRO A 224 16.16 11.55 7.53
CA PRO A 224 17.13 10.71 6.82
C PRO A 224 16.50 9.42 6.28
N THR A 225 15.71 8.73 7.11
CA THR A 225 14.98 7.52 6.70
C THR A 225 13.96 7.83 5.62
N ALA A 226 13.16 8.88 5.80
CA ALA A 226 12.12 9.27 4.84
C ALA A 226 12.71 9.62 3.46
N LEU A 227 13.88 10.28 3.44
CA LEU A 227 14.62 10.60 2.22
C LEU A 227 15.15 9.34 1.53
N MET A 228 15.73 8.40 2.28
CA MET A 228 16.19 7.12 1.73
C MET A 228 15.04 6.31 1.14
N LEU A 229 13.92 6.20 1.87
CA LEU A 229 12.69 5.57 1.40
C LEU A 229 12.14 6.25 0.13
N THR A 230 12.22 7.58 0.06
CA THR A 230 11.82 8.34 -1.14
C THR A 230 12.65 7.94 -2.34
N VAL A 231 13.98 7.96 -2.22
CA VAL A 231 14.90 7.63 -3.32
C VAL A 231 14.73 6.18 -3.76
N VAL A 232 14.72 5.23 -2.82
CA VAL A 232 14.59 3.80 -3.13
C VAL A 232 13.23 3.49 -3.73
N GLY A 233 12.14 3.99 -3.16
CA GLY A 233 10.79 3.78 -3.69
C GLY A 233 10.63 4.35 -5.11
N LEU A 234 11.18 5.53 -5.38
CA LEU A 234 11.18 6.10 -6.73
C LEU A 234 12.02 5.24 -7.70
N LEU A 235 13.18 4.75 -7.28
CA LEU A 235 14.02 3.89 -8.12
C LEU A 235 13.34 2.57 -8.46
N GLU A 236 12.79 1.87 -7.47
CA GLU A 236 12.08 0.60 -7.70
C GLU A 236 10.89 0.81 -8.64
N SER A 237 10.10 1.85 -8.41
CA SER A 237 8.95 2.18 -9.26
C SER A 237 9.37 2.48 -10.71
N MET A 238 10.43 3.28 -10.92
CA MET A 238 10.91 3.61 -12.27
C MET A 238 11.52 2.42 -13.01
N MET A 239 12.26 1.57 -12.30
CA MET A 239 12.83 0.35 -12.88
C MET A 239 11.73 -0.62 -13.27
N THR A 240 10.76 -0.83 -12.38
CA THR A 240 9.60 -1.68 -12.64
C THR A 240 8.78 -1.12 -13.79
N ALA A 241 8.56 0.20 -13.85
CA ALA A 241 7.82 0.84 -14.94
C ALA A 241 8.47 0.55 -16.29
N THR A 242 9.78 0.68 -16.35
CA THR A 242 10.55 0.43 -17.58
C THR A 242 10.46 -1.04 -18.01
N ILE A 243 10.52 -1.99 -17.07
CA ILE A 243 10.35 -3.42 -17.38
C ILE A 243 8.94 -3.69 -17.91
N VAL A 244 7.91 -3.12 -17.30
CA VAL A 244 6.52 -3.29 -17.78
C VAL A 244 6.36 -2.62 -19.14
N ASP A 245 6.94 -1.44 -19.36
CA ASP A 245 6.97 -0.73 -20.66
C ASP A 245 7.54 -1.63 -21.76
N ASP A 246 8.69 -2.25 -21.50
CA ASP A 246 9.37 -3.14 -22.44
C ASP A 246 8.59 -4.46 -22.68
N LEU A 247 7.89 -4.99 -21.66
CA LEU A 247 7.12 -6.23 -21.79
C LEU A 247 5.81 -6.08 -22.55
N THR A 248 5.20 -4.89 -22.53
CA THR A 248 3.89 -4.67 -23.16
C THR A 248 3.94 -3.68 -24.33
N ASP A 249 5.11 -3.18 -24.69
CA ASP A 249 5.32 -2.19 -25.76
C ASP A 249 4.45 -0.92 -25.60
N THR A 250 4.21 -0.46 -24.37
CA THR A 250 3.43 0.75 -24.09
C THR A 250 4.13 1.66 -23.09
N PRO A 251 4.14 2.98 -23.29
CA PRO A 251 4.87 3.89 -22.40
C PRO A 251 4.18 4.14 -21.05
N SER A 252 4.97 4.38 -20.01
CA SER A 252 4.51 4.83 -18.68
C SER A 252 4.61 6.36 -18.50
N ASP A 253 3.68 6.95 -17.74
CA ASP A 253 3.87 8.32 -17.20
C ASP A 253 4.58 8.24 -15.86
N LYS A 254 5.92 8.28 -15.93
CA LYS A 254 6.82 8.19 -14.77
C LYS A 254 6.59 9.31 -13.74
N ASN A 255 6.22 10.51 -14.17
CA ASN A 255 5.97 11.61 -13.24
C ASN A 255 4.62 11.47 -12.53
N ARG A 256 3.61 10.91 -13.22
CA ARG A 256 2.35 10.51 -12.58
C ARG A 256 2.58 9.36 -11.61
N GLU A 257 3.38 8.38 -11.98
CA GLU A 257 3.74 7.26 -11.13
C GLU A 257 4.38 7.74 -9.82
N CYS A 258 5.38 8.64 -9.86
CA CYS A 258 5.98 9.22 -8.66
C CYS A 258 4.98 9.95 -7.74
N LYS A 259 3.96 10.59 -8.31
CA LYS A 259 2.89 11.26 -7.54
C LYS A 259 1.84 10.27 -7.03
N GLY A 260 1.68 9.15 -7.72
CA GLY A 260 0.69 8.13 -7.40
C GLY A 260 1.11 7.22 -6.24
N GLN A 261 2.41 7.04 -6.06
CA GLN A 261 3.02 6.22 -4.99
C GLN A 261 2.57 6.62 -3.58
N VAL A 262 2.18 7.88 -3.37
CA VAL A 262 1.41 8.28 -2.19
C VAL A 262 0.33 9.29 -2.56
N PHE A 263 -0.93 8.93 -2.31
CA PHE A 263 -2.05 9.84 -2.47
C PHE A 263 -3.00 9.79 -1.28
N PHE A 264 -2.54 10.37 -0.16
CA PHE A 264 -3.43 10.94 0.86
C PHE A 264 -4.15 12.21 0.36
N ALA A 265 -3.79 12.72 -0.82
CA ALA A 265 -4.30 13.95 -1.41
C ALA A 265 -5.60 13.79 -2.21
N SER A 266 -6.24 12.62 -2.26
CA SER A 266 -7.54 12.49 -2.96
C SER A 266 -8.64 13.21 -2.20
N SER A 267 -8.64 13.13 -0.87
CA SER A 267 -9.60 13.88 -0.04
C SER A 267 -9.37 15.39 -0.16
N GLU A 268 -8.12 15.87 -0.08
CA GLU A 268 -7.83 17.30 -0.20
C GLU A 268 -7.97 17.85 -1.63
N ARG A 269 -7.59 17.12 -2.68
CA ARG A 269 -7.83 17.55 -4.07
C ARG A 269 -9.28 17.41 -4.48
N PHE A 270 -10.01 16.43 -3.93
CA PHE A 270 -11.46 16.36 -4.08
C PHE A 270 -12.07 17.63 -3.48
N ILE A 271 -11.74 17.97 -2.23
CA ILE A 271 -12.21 19.22 -1.60
C ILE A 271 -11.77 20.45 -2.41
N ALA A 272 -10.51 20.55 -2.81
CA ALA A 272 -9.98 21.69 -3.56
C ALA A 272 -10.49 21.80 -5.00
N ALA A 273 -11.16 20.78 -5.54
CA ALA A 273 -11.82 20.85 -6.85
C ALA A 273 -13.15 21.61 -6.79
N PHE A 274 -13.69 21.87 -5.59
CA PHE A 274 -14.87 22.69 -5.38
C PHE A 274 -14.46 24.12 -5.06
N ASP A 275 -15.07 25.08 -5.76
CA ASP A 275 -14.95 26.50 -5.40
C ASP A 275 -15.96 26.81 -4.29
N PHE A 276 -15.46 27.18 -3.11
CA PHE A 276 -16.28 27.56 -1.96
C PHE A 276 -16.34 29.07 -1.75
N LYS A 277 -15.62 29.86 -2.56
CA LYS A 277 -15.58 31.33 -2.42
C LYS A 277 -16.65 32.02 -3.26
N GLU A 278 -17.17 31.31 -4.26
CA GLU A 278 -18.30 31.76 -5.05
C GLU A 278 -19.59 31.61 -4.21
N SER A 279 -20.34 32.70 -4.06
CA SER A 279 -21.62 32.68 -3.34
C SER A 279 -22.70 32.12 -4.26
N ILE A 280 -23.08 30.86 -4.01
CA ILE A 280 -24.10 30.14 -4.77
C ILE A 280 -25.18 29.67 -3.78
N ASP A 281 -26.46 29.87 -4.11
CA ASP A 281 -27.56 29.50 -3.21
C ASP A 281 -27.73 27.98 -3.08
N LYS A 282 -27.47 27.24 -4.17
CA LYS A 282 -27.64 25.78 -4.22
C LYS A 282 -26.61 25.10 -5.11
N VAL A 283 -26.02 24.00 -4.64
CA VAL A 283 -25.06 23.17 -5.36
C VAL A 283 -25.58 21.72 -5.42
N THR A 284 -25.64 21.17 -6.63
CA THR A 284 -26.01 19.77 -6.86
C THR A 284 -24.75 18.96 -7.17
N ILE A 285 -24.41 17.99 -6.32
CA ILE A 285 -23.29 17.08 -6.52
C ILE A 285 -23.82 15.79 -7.15
N ASN A 286 -23.52 15.60 -8.44
CA ASN A 286 -23.97 14.42 -9.19
C ASN A 286 -22.99 13.25 -9.04
N LEU A 287 -23.43 12.22 -8.32
CA LEU A 287 -22.70 11.00 -7.99
C LEU A 287 -23.15 9.80 -8.84
N SER A 288 -23.94 10.00 -9.91
CA SER A 288 -24.47 8.92 -10.78
C SER A 288 -23.41 8.02 -11.42
N LYS A 289 -22.16 8.48 -11.46
CA LYS A 289 -21.00 7.73 -11.98
C LYS A 289 -19.93 7.46 -10.91
N ALA A 290 -20.23 7.77 -9.64
CA ALA A 290 -19.31 7.65 -8.52
C ALA A 290 -19.72 6.47 -7.63
N HIS A 291 -18.75 5.66 -7.24
CA HIS A 291 -18.94 4.54 -6.33
C HIS A 291 -18.10 4.74 -5.08
N PHE A 292 -18.74 4.70 -3.91
CA PHE A 292 -18.10 4.90 -2.62
C PHE A 292 -17.87 3.51 -2.02
N TRP A 293 -16.62 3.04 -2.08
CA TRP A 293 -16.24 1.69 -1.64
C TRP A 293 -15.66 1.66 -0.22
N ASP A 294 -15.27 2.82 0.32
CA ASP A 294 -14.60 2.95 1.60
C ASP A 294 -15.01 4.23 2.36
N ILE A 295 -14.72 4.24 3.66
CA ILE A 295 -15.07 5.32 4.59
C ILE A 295 -14.33 6.62 4.25
N THR A 296 -13.14 6.56 3.65
CA THR A 296 -12.34 7.75 3.29
C THR A 296 -13.01 8.55 2.17
N ALA A 297 -13.57 7.86 1.17
CA ALA A 297 -14.35 8.50 0.11
C ALA A 297 -15.60 9.19 0.67
N VAL A 298 -16.29 8.54 1.62
CA VAL A 298 -17.46 9.10 2.30
C VAL A 298 -17.07 10.34 3.12
N GLN A 299 -15.99 10.27 3.89
CA GLN A 299 -15.49 11.39 4.70
C GLN A 299 -15.01 12.58 3.84
N ALA A 300 -14.46 12.33 2.66
CA ALA A 300 -14.10 13.39 1.72
C ALA A 300 -15.34 14.12 1.18
N LEU A 301 -16.40 13.38 0.84
CA LEU A 301 -17.69 13.94 0.45
C LEU A 301 -18.31 14.76 1.59
N ASP A 302 -18.32 14.22 2.80
CA ASP A 302 -18.84 14.89 3.99
C ASP A 302 -18.19 16.25 4.23
N ARG A 303 -16.86 16.32 4.13
CA ARG A 303 -16.13 17.58 4.30
C ARG A 303 -16.55 18.62 3.27
N VAL A 304 -16.83 18.22 2.02
CA VAL A 304 -17.32 19.14 0.98
C VAL A 304 -18.73 19.62 1.29
N VAL A 305 -19.65 18.71 1.64
CA VAL A 305 -21.04 19.04 1.98
C VAL A 305 -21.10 20.00 3.17
N ILE A 306 -20.38 19.70 4.25
CA ILE A 306 -20.33 20.53 5.46
C ILE A 306 -19.76 21.91 5.15
N LYS A 307 -18.71 21.99 4.31
CA LYS A 307 -18.07 23.26 3.97
C LYS A 307 -18.96 24.17 3.12
N PHE A 308 -19.69 23.63 2.14
CA PHE A 308 -20.70 24.41 1.40
C PHE A 308 -21.83 24.91 2.30
N ARG A 309 -22.36 24.04 3.19
CA ARG A 309 -23.41 24.45 4.14
C ARG A 309 -22.95 25.55 5.10
N ARG A 310 -21.66 25.55 5.49
CA ARG A 310 -21.07 26.60 6.32
C ARG A 310 -21.04 27.96 5.62
N GLU A 311 -20.84 27.98 4.30
CA GLU A 311 -20.87 29.20 3.48
C GLU A 311 -22.31 29.62 3.09
N GLY A 312 -23.33 28.94 3.62
CA GLY A 312 -24.75 29.25 3.40
C GLY A 312 -25.38 28.62 2.16
N THR A 313 -24.66 27.72 1.48
CA THR A 313 -25.12 27.04 0.26
C THR A 313 -25.90 25.76 0.57
N GLU A 314 -27.09 25.58 -0.01
CA GLU A 314 -27.84 24.32 0.04
C GLU A 314 -27.13 23.26 -0.82
N VAL A 315 -26.91 22.05 -0.29
CA VAL A 315 -26.22 20.96 -1.01
C VAL A 315 -27.17 19.80 -1.24
N GLU A 316 -27.36 19.42 -2.50
CA GLU A 316 -28.16 18.27 -2.91
C GLU A 316 -27.26 17.19 -3.55
N LEU A 317 -27.32 15.97 -3.02
CA LEU A 317 -26.61 14.81 -3.57
C LEU A 317 -27.56 14.02 -4.48
N VAL A 318 -27.20 13.81 -5.75
CA VAL A 318 -28.03 13.06 -6.70
C VAL A 318 -27.26 11.87 -7.30
N GLY A 319 -27.96 10.76 -7.56
CA GLY A 319 -27.37 9.61 -8.27
C GLY A 319 -26.52 8.67 -7.43
N LEU A 320 -26.69 8.63 -6.10
CA LEU A 320 -26.07 7.60 -5.28
C LEU A 320 -26.61 6.22 -5.67
N SER A 321 -25.71 5.28 -5.99
CA SER A 321 -26.08 3.87 -6.16
C SER A 321 -26.60 3.29 -4.83
N GLU A 322 -27.46 2.28 -4.86
CA GLU A 322 -28.06 1.66 -3.66
C GLU A 322 -26.98 1.14 -2.67
N ALA A 323 -25.87 0.63 -3.20
CA ALA A 323 -24.70 0.23 -2.42
C ALA A 323 -23.96 1.42 -1.78
N SER A 324 -23.74 2.50 -2.55
CA SER A 324 -23.11 3.73 -2.03
C SER A 324 -24.00 4.42 -0.99
N ALA A 325 -25.32 4.43 -1.20
CA ALA A 325 -26.29 5.03 -0.28
C ALA A 325 -26.25 4.33 1.09
N THR A 326 -26.15 3.00 1.11
CA THR A 326 -26.07 2.23 2.37
C THR A 326 -24.81 2.56 3.18
N VAL A 327 -23.68 2.81 2.51
CA VAL A 327 -22.40 3.16 3.17
C VAL A 327 -22.42 4.63 3.61
N VAL A 328 -22.94 5.54 2.78
CA VAL A 328 -23.11 6.95 3.13
C VAL A 328 -24.08 7.09 4.30
N ASP A 329 -25.25 6.45 4.29
CA ASP A 329 -26.23 6.52 5.38
C ASP A 329 -25.68 5.97 6.72
N ARG A 330 -24.74 5.02 6.67
CA ARG A 330 -24.16 4.41 7.86
C ARG A 330 -22.99 5.19 8.46
N TYR A 331 -22.19 5.87 7.64
CA TYR A 331 -20.92 6.46 8.06
C TYR A 331 -20.81 7.97 7.82
N ALA A 332 -21.77 8.56 7.10
CA ALA A 332 -21.79 9.99 6.86
C ALA A 332 -22.32 10.75 8.07
N VAL A 333 -21.61 11.80 8.43
CA VAL A 333 -21.85 12.62 9.61
C VAL A 333 -22.61 13.89 9.24
N HIS A 334 -22.62 14.28 7.96
CA HIS A 334 -23.26 15.51 7.49
C HIS A 334 -24.80 15.55 7.66
N ASN A 335 -25.43 14.43 8.02
CA ASN A 335 -26.85 14.35 8.33
C ASN A 335 -27.15 14.33 9.84
N ASP A 336 -26.14 14.28 10.71
CA ASP A 336 -26.27 14.33 12.17
C ASP A 336 -25.76 15.67 12.73
N PRO A 337 -26.65 16.59 13.15
CA PRO A 337 -26.26 17.89 13.67
C PRO A 337 -25.32 17.83 14.88
N ALA A 338 -25.47 16.83 15.76
CA ALA A 338 -24.67 16.71 16.98
C ALA A 338 -23.24 16.21 16.68
N ALA A 339 -23.09 15.35 15.69
CA ALA A 339 -21.79 14.83 15.28
C ALA A 339 -21.02 15.84 14.39
N VAL A 340 -21.73 16.70 13.63
CA VAL A 340 -21.14 17.87 12.98
C VAL A 340 -20.57 18.84 14.02
N GLU A 341 -21.30 19.15 15.08
CA GLU A 341 -20.86 20.06 16.14
C GLU A 341 -19.59 19.55 16.86
N LYS A 342 -19.49 18.23 17.09
CA LYS A 342 -18.30 17.59 17.68
C LYS A 342 -17.05 17.65 16.79
N LEU A 343 -17.22 17.60 15.46
CA LEU A 343 -16.16 17.83 14.47
C LEU A 343 -15.79 19.31 14.36
N MET A 344 -16.72 20.22 14.68
CA MET A 344 -16.53 21.67 14.64
C MET A 344 -15.93 22.26 15.93
N GLY A 345 -16.01 21.56 17.07
CA GLY A 345 -15.56 22.03 18.37
C GLY A 345 -14.08 21.75 18.72
N GLY A 346 -13.32 21.12 17.83
CA GLY A 346 -11.89 20.86 18.03
C GLY A 346 -11.03 22.03 17.55
N HIS A 347 -10.75 22.98 18.44
CA HIS A 347 -9.67 23.95 18.29
C HIS A 347 -8.40 23.47 18.99
#